data_AF-A0AA88L065-F1
#
_entry.id   AF-A0AA88L065-F1
#
_cell.length_a   1.000
_cell.length_b   1.000
_cell.length_c   1.000
_cell.angle_alpha   90.00
_cell.angle_beta   90.00
_cell.angle_gamma   90.00
#
_symmetry.space_group_name_H-M   'P 1'
#
loop_
_entity.id
_entity.type
_entity.pdbx_description
1 polymer ?
#
loop_
_entity_poly.entity_id
_entity_poly.type
_entity_poly.pdbx_seq_one_letter_code
_entity_poly.pdbx_strand_id
1 'polypeptide(L)'
;MSIASPFYKVDKDMIEKVQRRARKIVDKCQHLPYPLRLQTLNLCSMTYQRKRDDMINTYKLIHNNPIHGLFFINSSQRTRGHSKKLIKVNVQRRDRHHFLTNWVVEKWNSLSDHTVSSKTVKELKVSLDKEWSNKEWRLEWDTLESQIRT
;
A
#
# COMPACT_ATOMS: atom_id res chain seq x y z
N MET A 1 13.71 -5.84 8.13
CA MET A 1 12.63 -5.63 9.12
C MET A 1 11.52 -4.84 8.46
N SER A 2 10.32 -5.41 8.29
CA SER A 2 9.18 -4.69 7.72
C SER A 2 8.49 -3.90 8.82
N ILE A 3 8.80 -2.60 8.93
CA ILE A 3 8.04 -1.68 9.77
C ILE A 3 6.68 -1.50 9.12
N ALA A 4 5.61 -1.84 9.84
CA ALA A 4 4.24 -1.60 9.43
C ALA A 4 4.07 -0.14 8.99
N SER A 5 3.31 0.09 7.92
CA SER A 5 2.97 1.44 7.45
C SER A 5 2.55 2.33 8.64
N PRO A 6 3.26 3.45 8.90
CA PRO A 6 2.97 4.28 10.06
C PRO A 6 1.54 4.77 10.00
N PHE A 7 0.84 4.66 11.13
CA PHE A 7 -0.57 5.03 11.18
C PHE A 7 -0.74 6.55 11.33
N TYR A 8 0.00 7.14 12.26
CA TYR A 8 -0.10 8.56 12.58
C TYR A 8 0.38 9.41 11.42
N LYS A 9 -0.34 10.52 11.18
CA LYS A 9 0.02 11.50 10.14
C LYS A 9 1.42 12.06 10.35
N VAL A 10 1.81 12.31 11.61
CA VAL A 10 3.14 12.82 11.98
C VAL A 10 4.26 11.90 11.47
N ASP A 11 4.12 10.59 11.65
CA ASP A 11 5.12 9.61 11.21
C ASP A 11 5.18 9.51 9.68
N LYS A 12 4.02 9.56 9.01
CA LYS A 12 3.94 9.61 7.54
C LYS A 12 4.66 10.84 7.01
N ASP A 13 4.37 12.00 7.58
CA ASP A 13 4.98 13.28 7.20
C ASP A 13 6.49 13.30 7.48
N MET A 14 6.93 12.72 8.60
CA MET A 14 8.35 12.58 8.93
C MET A 14 9.09 11.80 7.84
N ILE A 15 8.52 10.69 7.40
CA ILE A 15 9.16 9.83 6.40
C ILE A 15 9.07 10.45 5.00
N GLU A 16 7.96 11.11 4.66
CA GLU A 16 7.81 11.86 3.41
C GLU A 16 8.78 13.06 3.37
N LYS A 17 9.09 13.69 4.51
CA LYS A 17 10.10 14.76 4.61
C LYS A 17 11.50 14.25 4.22
N VAL A 18 11.86 13.02 4.59
CA VAL A 18 13.14 12.41 4.18
C VAL A 18 13.19 12.27 2.66
N GLN A 19 12.12 11.74 2.05
CA GLN A 19 12.00 11.63 0.59
C GLN A 19 12.08 12.99 -0.11
N ARG A 20 11.39 14.02 0.42
CA ARG A 20 11.42 15.40 -0.10
C ARG A 20 12.83 15.99 -0.11
N ARG A 21 13.61 15.75 0.96
CA ARG A 21 15.00 16.23 1.11
C ARG A 21 15.94 15.52 0.15
N ALA A 22 15.90 14.18 0.12
CA ALA A 22 16.74 13.38 -0.77
C ALA A 22 16.57 13.80 -2.24
N ARG A 23 15.35 14.18 -2.64
CA ARG A 23 15.05 14.59 -4.02
C ARG A 23 15.39 16.03 -4.35
N LYS A 24 15.64 16.89 -3.37
CA LYS A 24 16.19 18.24 -3.65
C LYS A 24 17.64 18.15 -4.15
N ILE A 25 18.33 17.04 -3.87
CA ILE A 25 19.71 16.81 -4.31
C ILE A 25 19.77 16.54 -5.83
N VAL A 26 18.66 16.12 -6.45
CA VAL A 26 18.62 15.88 -7.89
C VAL A 26 18.50 17.20 -8.64
N ASP A 27 19.62 17.67 -9.17
CA ASP A 27 19.78 18.99 -9.81
C ASP A 27 18.72 19.28 -10.88
N LYS A 28 18.41 18.27 -11.71
CA LYS A 28 17.44 18.38 -12.82
C LYS A 28 16.01 18.78 -12.42
N CYS A 29 15.62 18.59 -11.16
CA CYS A 29 14.24 18.81 -10.72
C CYS A 29 14.15 19.59 -9.39
N GLN A 30 15.25 20.16 -8.89
CA GLN A 30 15.29 20.76 -7.56
C GLN A 30 14.29 21.92 -7.37
N HIS A 31 14.03 22.67 -8.45
CA HIS A 31 13.17 23.85 -8.50
C HIS A 31 11.67 23.49 -8.60
N LEU A 32 11.34 22.24 -8.91
CA LEU A 32 9.95 21.83 -9.11
C LEU A 32 9.22 21.62 -7.76
N PRO A 33 7.92 21.95 -7.69
CA PRO A 33 7.04 21.52 -6.61
C PRO A 33 7.13 20.02 -6.36
N TYR A 34 6.94 19.58 -5.12
CA TYR A 34 7.09 18.17 -4.74
C TYR A 34 6.28 17.18 -5.60
N PRO A 35 5.01 17.44 -5.95
CA PRO A 35 4.23 16.54 -6.81
C PRO A 35 4.84 16.39 -8.20
N LEU A 36 5.29 17.50 -8.79
CA LEU A 36 5.94 17.49 -10.10
C LEU A 36 7.28 16.76 -10.04
N ARG A 37 8.06 16.91 -8.95
CA ARG A 37 9.27 16.10 -8.74
C ARG A 37 8.99 14.60 -8.68
N LEU A 38 7.87 14.18 -8.10
CA LEU A 38 7.47 12.76 -8.09
C LEU A 38 7.19 12.28 -9.53
N GLN A 39 6.47 13.08 -10.31
CA GLN A 39 6.11 12.76 -11.68
C GLN A 39 7.32 12.75 -12.62
N THR A 40 8.19 13.78 -12.59
CA THR A 40 9.37 13.87 -13.47
C THR A 40 10.34 12.72 -13.23
N LEU A 41 10.43 12.23 -12.00
CA LEU A 41 11.28 11.08 -11.65
C LEU A 41 10.57 9.73 -11.82
N ASN A 42 9.29 9.70 -12.22
CA ASN A 42 8.44 8.50 -12.28
C ASN A 42 8.41 7.72 -10.95
N LEU A 43 8.27 8.42 -9.83
CA LEU A 43 8.29 7.83 -8.50
C LEU A 43 6.95 8.05 -7.76
N CYS A 44 6.61 7.11 -6.87
CA CYS A 44 5.42 7.18 -6.02
C CYS A 44 5.71 7.89 -4.68
N SER A 45 4.66 8.29 -3.97
CA SER A 45 4.76 8.74 -2.56
C SER A 45 5.20 7.59 -1.64
N MET A 46 5.81 7.89 -0.48
CA MET A 46 6.16 6.83 0.48
C MET A 46 4.90 6.15 1.03
N THR A 47 3.78 6.87 1.17
CA THR A 47 2.52 6.31 1.66
C THR A 47 1.97 5.24 0.71
N TYR A 48 1.98 5.51 -0.60
CA TYR A 48 1.60 4.53 -1.63
C TYR A 48 2.54 3.33 -1.63
N GLN A 49 3.84 3.60 -1.67
CA GLN A 49 4.87 2.58 -1.77
C GLN A 49 4.76 1.56 -0.63
N ARG A 50 4.54 2.03 0.60
CA ARG A 50 4.38 1.14 1.76
C ARG A 50 3.09 0.32 1.72
N LYS A 51 1.96 0.92 1.35
CA LYS A 51 0.71 0.18 1.18
C LYS A 51 0.88 -0.94 0.15
N ARG A 52 1.60 -0.65 -0.94
CA ARG A 52 1.92 -1.61 -2.01
C ARG A 52 2.85 -2.71 -1.51
N ASP A 53 3.89 -2.37 -0.76
CA ASP A 53 4.84 -3.33 -0.21
C ASP A 53 4.18 -4.26 0.81
N ASP A 54 3.27 -3.73 1.65
CA ASP A 54 2.48 -4.51 2.59
C ASP A 54 1.54 -5.52 1.87
N MET A 55 0.96 -5.15 0.72
CA MET A 55 0.21 -6.08 -0.13
C MET A 55 1.08 -7.18 -0.72
N ILE A 56 2.27 -6.82 -1.23
CA ILE A 56 3.23 -7.78 -1.78
C ILE A 56 3.70 -8.76 -0.70
N ASN A 57 3.95 -8.26 0.52
CA ASN A 57 4.32 -9.10 1.65
C ASN A 57 3.16 -10.03 2.05
N THR A 58 1.93 -9.53 2.05
CA THR A 58 0.73 -10.35 2.30
C THR A 58 0.58 -11.47 1.28
N TYR A 59 0.76 -11.18 0.00
CA TYR A 59 0.77 -12.20 -1.05
C TYR A 59 1.85 -13.26 -0.80
N LYS A 60 3.08 -12.85 -0.49
CA LYS A 60 4.17 -13.79 -0.19
C LYS A 60 3.85 -14.68 1.02
N LEU A 61 3.26 -14.11 2.07
CA LEU A 61 2.85 -14.86 3.27
C LEU A 61 1.74 -15.86 2.97
N ILE A 62 0.82 -15.52 2.07
CA ILE A 62 -0.25 -16.43 1.65
C ILE A 62 0.27 -17.56 0.76
N HIS A 63 1.24 -17.26 -0.12
CA HIS A 63 1.68 -18.17 -1.18
C HIS A 63 2.90 -19.04 -0.85
N ASN A 64 3.90 -18.51 -0.13
CA ASN A 64 5.22 -19.16 -0.03
C ASN A 64 5.45 -19.91 1.29
N ASN A 65 4.72 -19.54 2.34
CA ASN A 65 4.52 -20.32 3.56
C ASN A 65 3.68 -19.43 4.48
N PRO A 66 2.46 -19.81 4.86
CA PRO A 66 1.82 -19.13 5.97
C PRO A 66 2.73 -19.39 7.17
N ILE A 67 3.39 -18.36 7.70
CA ILE A 67 3.84 -18.42 9.09
C ILE A 67 2.57 -18.78 9.85
N HIS A 68 2.47 -20.04 10.29
CA HIS A 68 1.23 -20.65 10.72
C HIS A 68 0.56 -19.73 11.76
N GLY A 69 -0.56 -19.10 11.36
CA GLY A 69 -1.36 -18.25 12.23
C GLY A 69 -1.31 -16.72 12.01
N LEU A 70 -0.50 -16.18 11.09
CA LEU A 70 -0.56 -14.72 10.80
C LEU A 70 -1.81 -14.32 10.01
N PHE A 71 -2.23 -15.15 9.05
CA PHE A 71 -3.40 -14.92 8.21
C PHE A 71 -4.21 -16.20 8.10
N PHE A 72 -5.54 -16.06 8.19
CA PHE A 72 -6.48 -17.15 7.98
C PHE A 72 -7.26 -16.89 6.70
N ILE A 73 -7.19 -17.84 5.76
CA ILE A 73 -7.97 -17.80 4.53
C ILE A 73 -9.37 -18.31 4.85
N ASN A 74 -10.38 -17.57 4.41
CA ASN A 74 -11.76 -17.98 4.54
C ASN A 74 -12.05 -19.15 3.59
N SER A 75 -12.27 -20.34 4.13
CA SER A 75 -12.60 -21.55 3.38
C SER A 75 -14.06 -21.64 2.94
N SER A 76 -14.91 -20.68 3.32
CA SER A 76 -16.33 -20.68 2.92
C SER A 76 -16.48 -20.41 1.41
N GLN A 77 -17.16 -21.32 0.71
CA GLN A 77 -17.47 -21.24 -0.73
C GLN A 77 -18.57 -20.20 -1.04
N ARG A 78 -18.54 -19.03 -0.39
CA ARG A 78 -19.55 -17.99 -0.69
C ARG A 78 -19.34 -17.48 -2.11
N THR A 79 -20.41 -17.47 -2.90
CA THR A 79 -20.46 -17.08 -4.33
C THR A 79 -20.10 -15.61 -4.64
N ARG A 80 -19.63 -14.81 -3.66
CA ARG A 80 -19.30 -13.39 -3.84
C ARG A 80 -17.88 -13.06 -3.39
N GLY A 81 -17.02 -12.71 -4.36
CA GLY A 81 -15.63 -12.30 -4.18
C GLY A 81 -14.62 -13.35 -4.65
N HIS A 82 -13.34 -13.17 -4.29
CA HIS A 82 -12.24 -14.05 -4.70
C HIS A 82 -11.96 -15.19 -3.72
N SER A 83 -11.27 -16.23 -4.20
CA SER A 83 -11.01 -17.48 -3.46
C SER A 83 -10.09 -17.33 -2.24
N LYS A 84 -9.17 -16.37 -2.23
CA LYS A 84 -8.19 -16.16 -1.14
C LYS A 84 -8.55 -15.04 -0.17
N LYS A 85 -9.83 -14.91 0.18
CA LYS A 85 -10.27 -13.89 1.15
C LYS A 85 -9.66 -14.15 2.52
N LEU A 86 -9.19 -13.08 3.17
CA LEU A 86 -8.63 -13.12 4.52
C LEU A 86 -9.72 -12.88 5.56
N ILE A 87 -9.65 -13.61 6.67
CA ILE A 87 -10.51 -13.40 7.83
C ILE A 87 -9.96 -12.23 8.64
N LYS A 88 -10.82 -11.22 8.88
CA LYS A 88 -10.47 -10.07 9.73
C LYS A 88 -10.61 -10.49 11.19
N VAL A 89 -9.51 -10.49 11.94
CA VAL A 89 -9.54 -10.74 13.38
C VAL A 89 -10.12 -9.51 14.08
N ASN A 90 -11.18 -9.71 14.85
CA ASN A 90 -11.70 -8.65 15.69
C ASN A 90 -10.69 -8.36 16.82
N VAL A 91 -10.19 -7.14 16.86
CA VAL A 91 -9.25 -6.69 17.90
C VAL A 91 -9.89 -5.57 18.68
N GLN A 92 -9.86 -5.67 20.02
CA GLN A 92 -10.46 -4.65 20.89
C GLN A 92 -9.61 -3.38 20.99
N ARG A 93 -8.28 -3.51 20.93
CA ARG A 93 -7.35 -2.37 21.03
C ARG A 93 -7.18 -1.70 19.68
N ARG A 94 -7.38 -0.38 19.66
CA ARG A 94 -7.32 0.41 18.42
C ARG A 94 -5.99 0.28 17.69
N ASP A 95 -4.89 0.27 18.43
CA ASP A 95 -3.52 0.21 17.90
C ASP A 95 -3.28 -1.07 17.08
N ARG A 96 -3.93 -2.18 17.46
CA ARG A 96 -3.83 -3.46 16.76
C ARG A 96 -4.58 -3.49 15.42
N HIS A 97 -5.47 -2.53 15.15
CA HIS A 97 -6.08 -2.40 13.83
C HIS A 97 -5.07 -1.98 12.77
N HIS A 98 -3.97 -1.34 13.16
CA HIS A 98 -2.94 -0.85 12.24
C HIS A 98 -1.84 -1.87 11.96
N PHE A 99 -1.90 -3.04 12.61
CA PHE A 99 -0.96 -4.12 12.36
C PHE A 99 -1.25 -4.72 10.99
N LEU A 100 -0.18 -5.16 10.30
CA LEU A 100 -0.27 -5.74 8.95
C LEU A 100 -1.36 -6.81 8.87
N THR A 101 -1.45 -7.67 9.88
CA THR A 101 -2.42 -8.78 9.95
C THR A 101 -3.87 -8.35 9.96
N ASN A 102 -4.19 -7.08 10.26
CA ASN A 102 -5.56 -6.59 10.34
C ASN A 102 -5.87 -5.50 9.31
N TRP A 103 -4.98 -4.52 9.13
CA TRP A 103 -5.26 -3.39 8.25
C TRP A 103 -5.29 -3.80 6.77
N VAL A 104 -4.44 -4.76 6.38
CA VAL A 104 -4.33 -5.21 4.98
C VAL A 104 -5.56 -6.01 4.55
N VAL A 105 -6.26 -6.65 5.49
CA VAL A 105 -7.35 -7.59 5.21
C VAL A 105 -8.46 -6.95 4.41
N GLU A 106 -8.86 -5.74 4.79
CA GLU A 106 -9.94 -5.02 4.12
C GLU A 106 -9.57 -4.64 2.69
N LYS A 107 -8.35 -4.17 2.48
CA LYS A 107 -7.85 -3.78 1.17
C LYS A 107 -7.62 -5.01 0.29
N TRP A 108 -7.08 -6.10 0.84
CA TRP A 108 -6.91 -7.38 0.16
C TRP A 108 -8.25 -7.95 -0.31
N ASN A 109 -9.25 -8.01 0.58
CA ASN A 109 -10.58 -8.52 0.27
C ASN A 109 -11.37 -7.67 -0.75
N SER A 110 -10.89 -6.46 -1.04
CA SER A 110 -11.45 -5.56 -2.05
C SER A 110 -10.83 -5.71 -3.44
N LEU A 111 -9.74 -6.49 -3.56
CA LEU A 111 -9.07 -6.76 -4.84
C LEU A 111 -9.93 -7.69 -5.71
N SER A 112 -9.73 -7.62 -7.03
CA SER A 112 -10.38 -8.60 -7.92
C SER A 112 -9.76 -9.99 -7.79
N ASP A 113 -10.53 -11.01 -8.17
CA ASP A 113 -10.03 -12.38 -8.21
C ASP A 113 -8.82 -12.51 -9.17
N HIS A 114 -8.84 -11.82 -10.31
CA HIS A 114 -7.72 -11.80 -11.24
C HIS A 114 -6.41 -11.36 -10.57
N THR A 115 -6.43 -10.28 -9.80
CA THR A 115 -5.22 -9.77 -9.13
C THR A 115 -4.73 -10.74 -8.07
N VAL A 116 -5.63 -11.29 -7.25
CA VAL A 116 -5.29 -12.22 -6.17
C VAL A 116 -4.85 -13.60 -6.67
N SER A 117 -5.35 -14.01 -7.83
CA SER A 117 -5.04 -15.28 -8.49
C SER A 117 -3.73 -15.26 -9.29
N SER A 118 -3.00 -14.13 -9.30
CA SER A 118 -1.67 -14.00 -9.92
C SER A 118 -0.72 -15.13 -9.48
N LYS A 119 0.02 -15.70 -10.44
CA LYS A 119 0.94 -16.83 -10.18
C LYS A 119 2.30 -16.36 -9.68
N THR A 120 2.70 -15.14 -10.05
CA THR A 120 3.98 -14.56 -9.64
C THR A 120 3.80 -13.22 -8.95
N VAL A 121 4.79 -12.85 -8.12
CA VAL A 121 4.86 -11.51 -7.50
C VAL A 121 4.92 -10.40 -8.56
N LYS A 122 5.50 -10.67 -9.73
CA LYS A 122 5.59 -9.70 -10.83
C LYS A 122 4.22 -9.42 -11.44
N GLU A 123 3.44 -10.46 -11.73
CA GLU A 123 2.06 -10.34 -12.20
C GLU A 123 1.17 -9.62 -11.19
N LEU A 124 1.32 -9.95 -9.90
CA LEU A 124 0.61 -9.27 -8.82
C LEU A 124 0.92 -7.78 -8.83
N LYS A 125 2.20 -7.39 -8.90
CA LYS A 125 2.61 -5.98 -8.91
C LYS A 125 1.92 -5.20 -10.04
N VAL A 126 1.96 -5.74 -11.26
CA VAL A 126 1.34 -5.10 -12.43
C VAL A 126 -0.18 -5.02 -12.27
N SER A 127 -0.83 -6.11 -11.87
CA SER A 127 -2.29 -6.14 -11.68
C SER A 127 -2.74 -5.20 -10.57
N LEU A 128 -2.00 -5.16 -9.44
CA LEU A 128 -2.23 -4.24 -8.33
C LEU A 128 -2.09 -2.79 -8.79
N ASP A 129 -1.02 -2.45 -9.51
CA ASP A 129 -0.79 -1.09 -10.00
C ASP A 129 -1.86 -0.65 -11.01
N LYS A 130 -2.50 -1.57 -11.73
CA LYS A 130 -3.64 -1.33 -12.64
C LYS A 130 -4.97 -1.16 -11.90
N GLU A 131 -5.23 -1.97 -10.87
CA GLU A 131 -6.42 -1.77 -10.03
C GLU A 131 -6.33 -0.47 -9.22
N TRP A 132 -5.13 -0.13 -8.79
CA TRP A 132 -4.87 1.07 -7.99
C TRP A 132 -4.65 2.30 -8.86
N SER A 133 -4.41 2.18 -10.17
CA SER A 133 -4.34 3.34 -11.08
C SER A 133 -5.68 4.04 -11.27
N ASN A 134 -6.80 3.32 -11.14
CA ASN A 134 -8.16 3.87 -11.23
C ASN A 134 -8.63 4.54 -9.93
N LYS A 135 -7.82 4.50 -8.87
CA LYS A 135 -8.11 5.16 -7.59
C LYS A 135 -6.98 6.15 -7.30
N GLU A 136 -7.29 7.25 -6.63
CA GLU A 136 -6.43 8.43 -6.35
C GLU A 136 -5.18 8.16 -5.48
N TRP A 137 -4.54 7.00 -5.60
CA TRP A 137 -3.48 6.56 -4.68
C TRP A 137 -2.07 6.89 -5.17
N ARG A 138 -1.85 7.13 -6.47
CA ARG A 138 -0.52 7.53 -6.97
C ARG A 138 -0.12 8.94 -6.53
N LEU A 139 -1.11 9.77 -6.24
CA LEU A 139 -0.97 11.14 -5.78
C LEU A 139 -2.15 11.37 -4.83
N GLU A 140 -1.95 11.34 -3.52
CA GLU A 140 -2.94 11.89 -2.57
C GLU A 140 -3.00 13.41 -2.83
N TRP A 141 -3.81 13.81 -3.82
CA TRP A 141 -3.93 15.18 -4.35
C TRP A 141 -4.50 16.16 -3.32
N ASP A 142 -5.37 15.69 -2.41
CA ASP A 142 -6.05 16.55 -1.44
C ASP A 142 -5.11 17.29 -0.48
N THR A 143 -3.95 16.70 -0.16
CA THR A 143 -2.93 17.36 0.68
C THR A 143 -1.91 18.19 -0.12
N LEU A 144 -1.82 18.00 -1.43
CA LEU A 144 -0.80 18.63 -2.28
C LEU A 144 -1.34 19.87 -3.01
N GLU A 145 -2.65 19.93 -3.31
CA GLU A 145 -3.29 21.13 -3.85
C GLU A 145 -3.21 22.32 -2.88
N SER A 146 -3.33 22.07 -1.58
CA SER A 146 -3.13 23.10 -0.55
C SER A 146 -1.72 23.70 -0.58
N GLN A 147 -0.72 22.96 -1.09
CA GLN A 147 0.66 23.44 -1.23
C GLN A 147 0.94 24.11 -2.59
N ILE A 148 0.00 24.06 -3.55
CA ILE A 148 0.10 24.69 -4.88
C ILE A 148 -0.60 26.06 -4.88
N ARG A 149 -1.59 26.28 -3.98
CA ARG A 149 -2.34 27.53 -3.84
C ARG A 149 -1.78 28.54 -2.83
N THR A 150 -0.60 28.28 -2.26
CA THR A 150 0.15 29.23 -1.39
C THR A 150 1.47 29.56 -2.05
#